data_AF-A0A3S2M3B2-F1
#
_entry.id   AF-A0A3S2M3B2-F1
#
_cell.length_a   1.000
_cell.length_b   1.000
_cell.length_c   1.000
_cell.angle_alpha   90.00
_cell.angle_beta   90.00
_cell.angle_gamma   90.00
#
_symmetry.space_group_name_H-M   'P 1'
#
loop_
_entity.id
_entity.type
_entity.pdbx_description
1 polymer ?
#
loop_
_entity_poly.entity_id
_entity_poly.type
_entity_poly.pdbx_seq_one_letter_code
_entity_poly.pdbx_strand_id
1 'polypeptide(L)'
;MLVAVVRPRVSCQLPDYQQKKTEKEAGISAALSRSFPPLGKNSNMAEKQIWQKIGEGFIQEYYNQFDNTNRMEIANLYSPVACLTWEGSPVQGREAIAAKLVGLPFKRIKHIITEQDFQPTMDNCILIMAFGQLQADEDPPMAFHQVFMLKFQDNTWVCTNDVFRLGIHNIPV
;
A
#
# COMPACT_ATOMS: atom_id res chain seq x y z
N MET A 1 -9.23 8.48 82.36
CA MET A 1 -8.20 9.26 81.64
C MET A 1 -7.83 8.47 80.40
N LEU A 2 -8.12 9.04 79.21
CA LEU A 2 -7.85 8.62 77.82
C LEU A 2 -8.23 7.20 77.33
N VAL A 3 -9.26 7.14 76.47
CA VAL A 3 -9.56 6.05 75.54
C VAL A 3 -8.95 6.40 74.18
N ALA A 4 -8.16 5.48 73.62
CA ALA A 4 -7.54 5.62 72.30
C ALA A 4 -8.59 5.49 71.19
N VAL A 5 -8.75 6.54 70.38
CA VAL A 5 -9.55 6.50 69.15
C VAL A 5 -8.61 6.32 67.96
N VAL A 6 -8.54 5.09 67.45
CA VAL A 6 -7.92 4.79 66.16
C VAL A 6 -8.88 5.24 65.07
N ARG A 7 -8.50 6.26 64.29
CA ARG A 7 -9.23 6.66 63.07
C ARG A 7 -8.75 5.79 61.88
N PRO A 8 -9.64 5.30 61.02
CA PRO A 8 -9.24 4.49 59.87
C PRO A 8 -8.60 5.35 58.78
N ARG A 9 -7.54 4.81 58.15
CA ARG A 9 -6.87 5.39 56.98
C ARG A 9 -7.75 5.10 55.76
N VAL A 10 -8.50 6.10 55.29
CA VAL A 10 -9.22 6.00 54.01
C VAL A 10 -8.21 6.17 52.89
N SER A 11 -7.86 5.08 52.20
CA SER A 11 -7.16 5.16 50.92
C SER A 11 -8.17 5.51 49.84
N CYS A 12 -8.15 6.76 49.35
CA CYS A 12 -8.80 7.09 48.09
C CYS A 12 -8.09 6.36 46.95
N GLN A 13 -8.63 5.22 46.51
CA GLN A 13 -8.31 4.64 45.21
C GLN A 13 -9.32 5.20 44.20
N LEU A 14 -8.82 5.93 43.20
CA LEU A 14 -9.62 6.38 42.04
C LEU A 14 -9.80 5.18 41.09
N PRO A 15 -11.03 4.75 40.73
CA PRO A 15 -11.26 3.76 39.68
C PRO A 15 -11.67 4.41 38.34
N ASP A 16 -11.59 3.61 37.26
CA ASP A 16 -12.32 3.72 35.97
C ASP A 16 -11.66 4.27 34.69
N TYR A 17 -10.48 4.90 34.70
CA TYR A 17 -9.90 5.33 33.41
C TYR A 17 -9.14 4.22 32.67
N GLN A 18 -8.31 3.44 33.38
CA GLN A 18 -7.48 2.41 32.77
C GLN A 18 -8.31 1.20 32.31
N GLN A 19 -9.32 0.80 33.09
CA GLN A 19 -10.17 -0.36 32.81
C GLN A 19 -11.02 -0.16 31.55
N LYS A 20 -11.62 1.04 31.38
CA LYS A 20 -12.38 1.39 30.16
C LYS A 20 -11.51 1.45 28.91
N LYS A 21 -10.24 1.81 29.03
CA LYS A 21 -9.30 1.82 27.90
C LYS A 21 -8.99 0.38 27.44
N THR A 22 -8.73 -0.52 28.40
CA THR A 22 -8.44 -1.93 28.12
C THR A 22 -9.66 -2.66 27.55
N GLU A 23 -10.87 -2.38 28.02
CA GLU A 23 -12.11 -2.97 27.48
C GLU A 23 -12.41 -2.51 26.04
N LYS A 24 -12.14 -1.23 25.74
CA LYS A 24 -12.32 -0.68 24.39
C LYS A 24 -11.29 -1.25 23.40
N GLU A 25 -10.04 -1.41 23.84
CA GLU A 25 -8.97 -2.04 23.05
C GLU A 25 -9.22 -3.55 22.83
N ALA A 26 -9.73 -4.26 23.84
CA ALA A 26 -10.13 -5.66 23.72
C ALA A 26 -11.33 -5.85 22.77
N GLY A 27 -12.30 -4.93 22.79
CA GLY A 27 -13.44 -4.93 21.86
C GLY A 27 -13.01 -4.73 20.40
N ILE A 28 -12.03 -3.87 20.14
CA ILE A 28 -11.46 -3.64 18.80
C ILE A 28 -10.69 -4.88 18.33
N SER A 29 -9.86 -5.47 19.19
CA SER A 29 -9.10 -6.70 18.88
C SER A 29 -10.03 -7.88 18.55
N ALA A 30 -11.11 -8.05 19.32
CA ALA A 30 -12.10 -9.11 19.08
C ALA A 30 -12.96 -8.86 17.83
N ALA A 31 -13.23 -7.59 17.47
CA ALA A 31 -13.91 -7.25 16.22
C ALA A 31 -13.03 -7.53 14.99
N LEU A 32 -11.73 -7.22 15.09
CA LEU A 32 -10.75 -7.51 14.04
C LEU A 32 -10.55 -9.03 13.85
N SER A 33 -10.53 -9.81 14.93
CA SER A 33 -10.39 -11.28 14.85
C SER A 33 -11.62 -11.99 14.29
N ARG A 34 -12.80 -11.36 14.35
CA ARG A 34 -14.05 -11.90 13.76
C ARG A 34 -14.22 -11.49 12.30
N SER A 35 -13.63 -10.36 11.91
CA SER A 35 -13.77 -9.79 10.55
C SER A 35 -12.70 -10.30 9.58
N PHE A 36 -11.56 -10.80 10.10
CA PHE A 36 -10.47 -11.35 9.30
C PHE A 36 -10.10 -12.75 9.81
N PRO A 37 -10.24 -13.82 9.00
CA PRO A 37 -9.75 -15.13 9.38
C PRO A 37 -8.22 -15.08 9.56
N PRO A 38 -7.65 -15.86 10.50
CA PRO A 38 -6.20 -15.87 10.69
C PRO A 38 -5.51 -16.32 9.41
N LEU A 39 -4.55 -15.52 8.94
CA LEU A 39 -3.62 -15.91 7.87
C LEU A 39 -2.96 -17.22 8.28
N GLY A 40 -3.27 -18.29 7.54
CA GLY A 40 -2.83 -19.64 7.85
C GLY A 40 -1.31 -19.70 7.99
N LYS A 41 -0.83 -20.13 9.17
CA LYS A 41 0.57 -20.48 9.39
C LYS A 41 0.80 -21.89 8.86
N ASN A 42 1.28 -22.02 7.63
CA ASN A 42 1.83 -23.27 7.14
C ASN A 42 3.31 -23.09 6.79
N SER A 43 4.17 -23.63 7.65
CA SER A 43 5.61 -23.73 7.50
C SER A 43 5.97 -24.92 6.60
N ASN A 44 6.10 -24.66 5.31
CA ASN A 44 6.87 -25.44 4.34
C ASN A 44 6.89 -24.56 3.08
N MET A 45 8.06 -24.06 2.64
CA MET A 45 8.24 -23.01 1.60
C MET A 45 6.91 -22.58 0.96
N ALA A 46 6.25 -21.60 1.59
CA ALA A 46 4.82 -21.36 1.41
C ALA A 46 4.49 -21.30 -0.07
N GLU A 47 3.66 -22.22 -0.56
CA GLU A 47 3.23 -22.20 -1.95
C GLU A 47 2.64 -20.82 -2.23
N LYS A 48 3.30 -20.11 -3.13
CA LYS A 48 2.98 -18.71 -3.37
C LYS A 48 1.55 -18.60 -3.88
N GLN A 49 0.74 -17.80 -3.19
CA GLN A 49 -0.66 -17.61 -3.50
C GLN A 49 -0.81 -17.04 -4.92
N ILE A 50 -1.90 -17.40 -5.62
CA ILE A 50 -2.08 -17.04 -7.03
C ILE A 50 -2.03 -15.53 -7.30
N TRP A 51 -2.61 -14.72 -6.40
CA TRP A 51 -2.59 -13.26 -6.52
C TRP A 51 -1.19 -12.67 -6.37
N GLN A 52 -0.34 -13.28 -5.54
CA GLN A 52 1.06 -12.85 -5.43
C GLN A 52 1.81 -13.12 -6.73
N LYS A 53 1.61 -14.28 -7.37
CA LYS A 53 2.22 -14.59 -8.67
C LYS A 53 1.78 -13.60 -9.77
N ILE A 54 0.48 -13.28 -9.81
CA ILE A 54 -0.07 -12.31 -10.77
C ILE A 54 0.49 -10.91 -10.52
N GLY A 55 0.49 -10.47 -9.26
CA GLY A 55 0.99 -9.15 -8.89
C GLY A 55 2.48 -8.97 -9.20
N GLU A 56 3.29 -9.99 -8.96
CA GLU A 56 4.72 -9.96 -9.33
C GLU A 56 4.94 -9.89 -10.83
N GLY A 57 4.20 -10.70 -11.60
CA GLY A 57 4.26 -10.64 -13.06
C GLY A 57 3.89 -9.25 -13.58
N PHE A 58 2.85 -8.63 -13.01
CA PHE A 58 2.47 -7.26 -13.35
C PHE A 58 3.56 -6.25 -13.01
N ILE A 59 4.14 -6.30 -11.80
CA ILE A 59 5.20 -5.37 -11.38
C ILE A 59 6.42 -5.50 -12.29
N GLN A 60 6.85 -6.74 -12.55
CA GLN A 60 7.97 -7.01 -13.46
C GLN A 60 7.72 -6.41 -14.84
N GLU A 61 6.54 -6.66 -15.41
CA GLU A 61 6.18 -6.16 -16.74
C GLU A 61 6.08 -4.62 -16.75
N TYR A 62 5.41 -4.04 -15.75
CA TYR A 62 5.19 -2.61 -15.63
C TYR A 62 6.51 -1.83 -15.63
N TYR A 63 7.43 -2.15 -14.71
CA TYR A 63 8.70 -1.41 -14.63
C TYR A 63 9.64 -1.76 -15.78
N ASN A 64 9.60 -2.98 -16.31
CA ASN A 64 10.36 -3.30 -17.52
C ASN A 64 9.90 -2.44 -18.70
N GLN A 65 8.59 -2.28 -18.89
CA GLN A 65 8.06 -1.41 -19.95
C GLN A 65 8.38 0.07 -19.70
N PHE A 66 8.34 0.51 -18.44
CA PHE A 66 8.64 1.88 -18.06
C PHE A 66 10.10 2.26 -18.34
N ASP A 67 11.03 1.35 -18.02
CA ASP A 67 12.47 1.60 -18.01
C ASP A 67 13.16 1.26 -19.35
N ASN A 68 12.79 0.12 -19.94
CA ASN A 68 13.59 -0.51 -21.00
C ASN A 68 12.91 -0.51 -22.37
N THR A 69 11.59 -0.35 -22.45
CA THR A 69 10.84 -0.41 -23.71
C THR A 69 10.19 0.92 -24.06
N ASN A 70 9.31 0.90 -25.06
CA ASN A 70 8.55 2.06 -25.46
C ASN A 70 7.46 2.36 -24.41
N ARG A 71 7.60 3.47 -23.67
CA ARG A 71 6.62 3.92 -22.67
C ARG A 71 5.20 4.07 -23.21
N MET A 72 5.00 4.18 -24.53
CA MET A 72 3.65 4.16 -25.11
C MET A 72 2.94 2.81 -24.90
N GLU A 73 3.68 1.70 -24.85
CA GLU A 73 3.13 0.35 -24.70
C GLU A 73 2.59 0.08 -23.30
N ILE A 74 3.04 0.86 -22.30
CA ILE A 74 2.55 0.77 -20.91
C ILE A 74 1.05 1.03 -20.82
N ALA A 75 0.49 1.76 -21.80
CA ALA A 75 -0.94 1.96 -21.95
C ALA A 75 -1.71 0.64 -21.99
N ASN A 76 -1.14 -0.43 -22.57
CA ASN A 76 -1.79 -1.73 -22.70
C ASN A 76 -2.01 -2.43 -21.36
N LEU A 77 -1.29 -2.01 -20.32
CA LEU A 77 -1.48 -2.52 -18.96
C LEU A 77 -2.68 -1.86 -18.25
N TYR A 78 -3.21 -0.77 -18.79
CA TYR A 78 -4.32 -0.02 -18.19
C TYR A 78 -5.66 -0.35 -18.84
N SER A 79 -6.70 -0.40 -18.00
CA SER A 79 -8.09 -0.40 -18.47
C SER A 79 -8.43 0.92 -19.19
N PRO A 80 -9.42 0.94 -20.11
CA PRO A 80 -9.82 2.16 -20.81
C PRO A 80 -10.24 3.31 -19.89
N VAL A 81 -10.77 3.00 -18.71
CA VAL A 81 -11.26 3.97 -17.71
C VAL A 81 -10.34 4.09 -16.49
N ALA A 82 -9.08 3.66 -16.61
CA ALA A 82 -8.13 3.69 -15.51
C ALA A 82 -7.90 5.11 -14.97
N CYS A 83 -7.52 5.19 -13.70
CA CYS A 83 -7.19 6.44 -13.02
C CYS A 83 -5.75 6.38 -12.50
N LEU A 84 -4.91 7.30 -12.96
CA LEU A 84 -3.57 7.55 -12.44
C LEU A 84 -3.61 8.80 -11.55
N THR A 85 -2.90 8.78 -10.43
CA THR A 85 -2.53 9.99 -9.68
C THR A 85 -1.02 10.10 -9.60
N TRP A 86 -0.42 11.01 -10.37
CA TRP A 86 1.02 11.21 -10.43
C TRP A 86 1.40 12.49 -9.67
N GLU A 87 2.15 12.39 -8.57
CA GLU A 87 2.59 13.55 -7.77
C GLU A 87 1.43 14.48 -7.35
N GLY A 88 0.23 13.94 -7.17
CA GLY A 88 -0.98 14.66 -6.75
C GLY A 88 -1.89 15.07 -7.88
N SER A 89 -1.43 14.97 -9.13
CA SER A 89 -2.23 15.29 -10.30
C SER A 89 -3.01 14.05 -10.78
N PRO A 90 -4.35 14.08 -10.79
CA PRO A 90 -5.15 13.00 -11.36
C PRO A 90 -5.09 13.03 -12.88
N VAL A 91 -5.12 11.86 -13.50
CA VAL A 91 -5.20 11.62 -14.95
C VAL A 91 -6.14 10.43 -15.16
N GLN A 92 -7.13 10.59 -16.04
CA GLN A 92 -8.15 9.57 -16.27
C GLN A 92 -8.13 9.11 -17.73
N GLY A 93 -8.25 7.80 -17.92
CA GLY A 93 -8.30 7.15 -19.22
C GLY A 93 -6.92 6.71 -19.69
N ARG A 94 -6.86 5.53 -20.29
CA ARG A 94 -5.62 4.88 -20.75
C ARG A 94 -4.78 5.79 -21.63
N GLU A 95 -5.40 6.46 -22.60
CA GLU A 95 -4.69 7.30 -23.57
C GLU A 95 -4.08 8.54 -22.92
N ALA A 96 -4.78 9.15 -21.96
CA ALA A 96 -4.27 10.28 -21.20
C ALA A 96 -3.13 9.87 -20.25
N ILE A 97 -3.24 8.68 -19.65
CA ILE A 97 -2.16 8.09 -18.84
C ILE A 97 -0.92 7.87 -19.69
N ALA A 98 -1.06 7.27 -20.87
CA ALA A 98 0.05 7.07 -21.80
C ALA A 98 0.75 8.40 -22.16
N ALA A 99 -0.05 9.41 -22.52
CA ALA A 99 0.46 10.75 -22.82
C ALA A 99 1.19 11.38 -21.62
N LYS A 100 0.65 11.22 -20.40
CA LYS A 100 1.28 11.70 -19.16
C LYS A 100 2.64 11.05 -18.93
N LEU A 101 2.74 9.72 -19.05
CA LEU A 101 3.96 8.97 -18.77
C LEU A 101 5.05 9.20 -19.83
N VAL A 102 4.66 9.34 -21.10
CA VAL A 102 5.57 9.72 -22.20
C VAL A 102 6.05 11.16 -22.05
N GLY A 103 5.19 12.06 -21.58
CA GLY A 103 5.49 13.49 -21.40
C GLY A 103 6.32 13.83 -20.16
N LEU A 104 6.77 12.84 -19.37
CA LEU A 104 7.60 13.11 -18.20
C LEU A 104 8.99 13.63 -18.63
N PRO A 105 9.57 14.58 -17.89
CA PRO A 105 10.75 15.34 -18.33
C PRO A 105 12.07 14.59 -18.09
N PHE A 106 12.16 13.33 -18.52
CA PHE A 106 13.39 12.53 -18.44
C PHE A 106 13.53 11.60 -19.66
N LYS A 107 14.77 11.39 -20.09
CA LYS A 107 15.05 10.49 -21.23
C LYS A 107 15.11 9.05 -20.75
N ARG A 108 15.90 8.79 -19.72
CA ARG A 108 16.09 7.47 -19.11
C ARG A 108 15.57 7.48 -17.68
N ILE A 109 15.07 6.34 -17.25
CA ILE A 109 14.71 6.09 -15.87
C ILE A 109 15.03 4.65 -15.56
N LYS A 110 15.40 4.38 -14.30
CA LYS A 110 15.62 3.03 -13.80
C LYS A 110 14.99 2.90 -12.44
N HIS A 111 14.12 1.92 -12.27
CA HIS A 111 13.52 1.56 -10.99
C HIS A 111 14.24 0.35 -10.39
N ILE A 112 14.39 0.38 -9.07
CA ILE A 112 14.86 -0.72 -8.25
C ILE A 112 13.79 -0.94 -7.19
N ILE A 113 13.04 -2.03 -7.32
CA ILE A 113 12.01 -2.40 -6.35
C ILE A 113 12.70 -3.01 -5.14
N THR A 114 12.49 -2.39 -3.98
CA THR A 114 13.05 -2.87 -2.71
C THR A 114 12.09 -3.80 -2.00
N GLU A 115 10.80 -3.46 -2.00
CA GLU A 115 9.75 -4.23 -1.35
C GLU A 115 8.46 -4.13 -2.16
N GLN A 116 7.68 -5.20 -2.15
CA GLN A 116 6.39 -5.28 -2.84
C GLN A 116 5.42 -6.16 -2.07
N ASP A 117 4.21 -5.66 -1.87
CA ASP A 117 3.14 -6.33 -1.15
C ASP A 117 1.92 -6.52 -2.05
N PHE A 118 1.25 -7.67 -1.89
CA PHE A 118 0.08 -8.05 -2.69
C PHE A 118 -1.05 -8.53 -1.79
N GLN A 119 -2.24 -7.96 -1.97
CA GLN A 119 -3.43 -8.37 -1.23
C GLN A 119 -4.61 -8.60 -2.18
N PRO A 120 -5.35 -9.71 -2.02
CA PRO A 120 -6.64 -9.85 -2.67
C PRO A 120 -7.65 -8.92 -2.00
N THR A 121 -8.56 -8.37 -2.78
CA THR A 121 -9.67 -7.53 -2.29
C THR A 121 -10.98 -8.31 -2.37
N MET A 122 -12.01 -7.79 -1.70
CA MET A 122 -13.35 -8.38 -1.71
C MET A 122 -13.98 -8.44 -3.11
N ASP A 123 -13.58 -7.54 -4.01
CA ASP A 123 -14.14 -7.41 -5.37
C ASP A 123 -13.32 -8.17 -6.43
N ASN A 124 -12.61 -9.24 -6.03
CA ASN A 124 -11.71 -10.01 -6.89
C ASN A 124 -10.65 -9.17 -7.62
N CYS A 125 -10.27 -8.03 -7.03
CA CYS A 125 -9.15 -7.22 -7.48
C CYS A 125 -7.90 -7.55 -6.67
N ILE A 126 -6.73 -7.19 -7.19
CA ILE A 126 -5.45 -7.32 -6.47
C ILE A 126 -4.94 -5.91 -6.17
N LEU A 127 -4.80 -5.60 -4.89
CA LEU A 127 -4.11 -4.40 -4.42
C LEU A 127 -2.61 -4.69 -4.35
N ILE A 128 -1.82 -3.81 -4.96
CA ILE A 128 -0.37 -3.92 -5.01
C ILE A 128 0.23 -2.64 -4.43
N MET A 129 1.22 -2.78 -3.56
CA MET A 129 2.01 -1.67 -3.06
C MET A 129 3.48 -1.97 -3.35
N ALA A 130 4.15 -1.04 -4.04
CA ALA A 130 5.55 -1.15 -4.42
C ALA A 130 6.34 0.01 -3.82
N PHE A 131 7.48 -0.33 -3.24
CA PHE A 131 8.46 0.61 -2.72
C PHE A 131 9.77 0.39 -3.45
N GLY A 132 10.49 1.47 -3.67
CA GLY A 132 11.80 1.34 -4.27
C GLY A 132 12.56 2.64 -4.34
N GLN A 133 13.62 2.57 -5.13
CA GLN A 133 14.35 3.74 -5.58
C GLN A 133 14.23 3.84 -7.09
N LEU A 134 14.18 5.06 -7.60
CA LEU A 134 14.29 5.33 -9.02
C LEU A 134 15.40 6.34 -9.26
N GLN A 135 16.00 6.25 -10.44
CA GLN A 135 16.97 7.22 -10.92
C GLN A 135 16.52 7.70 -12.30
N ALA A 136 16.26 9.00 -12.43
CA ALA A 136 15.96 9.63 -13.71
C ALA A 136 17.23 10.29 -14.26
N ASP A 137 17.59 9.96 -15.50
CA ASP A 137 18.79 10.46 -16.17
C ASP A 137 20.07 10.39 -15.29
N GLU A 138 20.65 11.54 -14.94
CA GLU A 138 21.84 11.65 -14.07
C GLU A 138 21.49 12.23 -12.69
N ASP A 139 20.20 12.36 -12.38
CA ASP A 139 19.75 12.85 -11.07
C ASP A 139 20.10 11.86 -9.96
N PRO A 140 20.21 12.32 -8.70
CA PRO A 140 20.38 11.42 -7.56
C PRO A 140 19.22 10.42 -7.46
N PRO A 141 19.48 9.16 -7.07
CA PRO A 141 18.42 8.20 -6.79
C PRO A 141 17.45 8.72 -5.72
N MET A 142 16.16 8.60 -6.00
CA MET A 142 15.08 9.03 -5.11
C MET A 142 14.24 7.83 -4.70
N ALA A 143 13.79 7.80 -3.44
CA ALA A 143 12.78 6.84 -3.02
C ALA A 143 11.46 7.13 -3.74
N PHE A 144 10.66 6.09 -3.97
CA PHE A 144 9.30 6.23 -4.47
C PHE A 144 8.37 5.19 -3.86
N HIS A 145 7.08 5.49 -3.94
CA HIS A 145 5.97 4.67 -3.52
C HIS A 145 4.96 4.63 -4.66
N GLN A 146 4.50 3.43 -5.00
CA GLN A 146 3.47 3.27 -6.01
C GLN A 146 2.44 2.23 -5.59
N VAL A 147 1.16 2.53 -5.79
CA VAL A 147 0.06 1.64 -5.48
C VAL A 147 -0.73 1.35 -6.74
N PHE A 148 -0.99 0.08 -6.99
CA PHE A 148 -1.81 -0.37 -8.12
C PHE A 148 -3.04 -1.14 -7.65
N MET A 149 -4.13 -1.04 -8.39
CA MET A 149 -5.27 -1.95 -8.31
C MET A 149 -5.41 -2.67 -9.65
N LEU A 150 -5.32 -3.99 -9.63
CA LEU A 150 -5.57 -4.83 -10.80
C LEU A 150 -6.96 -5.44 -10.73
N LYS A 151 -7.62 -5.49 -11.88
CA LYS A 151 -8.91 -6.17 -12.05
C LYS A 151 -8.85 -7.12 -13.23
N PHE A 152 -9.46 -8.29 -13.09
CA PHE A 152 -9.63 -9.22 -14.19
C PHE A 152 -10.81 -8.78 -15.07
N GLN A 153 -10.53 -8.43 -16.32
CA GLN A 153 -11.51 -7.97 -17.31
C GLN A 153 -11.13 -8.52 -18.69
N ASP A 154 -12.12 -8.91 -19.49
CA ASP A 154 -11.90 -9.38 -20.87
C ASP A 154 -10.80 -10.46 -20.99
N ASN A 155 -10.79 -11.38 -20.03
CA ASN A 155 -9.85 -12.50 -19.92
C ASN A 155 -8.38 -12.09 -19.70
N THR A 156 -8.13 -10.88 -19.20
CA THR A 156 -6.80 -10.38 -18.85
C THR A 156 -6.81 -9.56 -17.55
N TRP A 157 -5.65 -9.40 -16.92
CA TRP A 157 -5.48 -8.52 -15.76
C TRP A 157 -5.08 -7.13 -16.23
N VAL A 158 -5.84 -6.12 -15.84
CA VAL A 158 -5.60 -4.71 -16.19
C VAL A 158 -5.55 -3.84 -14.94
N CYS A 159 -4.71 -2.80 -14.99
CA CYS A 159 -4.64 -1.77 -13.97
C CYS A 159 -5.83 -0.82 -14.09
N THR A 160 -6.57 -0.65 -13.00
CA THR A 160 -7.71 0.29 -12.89
C THR A 160 -7.34 1.54 -12.11
N ASN A 161 -6.42 1.42 -11.15
CA ASN A 161 -5.96 2.53 -10.32
C ASN A 161 -4.45 2.47 -10.16
N ASP A 162 -3.80 3.60 -10.35
CA ASP A 162 -2.37 3.80 -10.09
C ASP A 162 -2.18 5.10 -9.30
N VAL A 163 -1.41 5.04 -8.22
CA VAL A 163 -1.02 6.22 -7.44
C VAL A 163 0.48 6.20 -7.24
N PHE A 164 1.16 7.21 -7.78
CA PHE A 164 2.60 7.38 -7.67
C PHE A 164 2.97 8.60 -6.82
N ARG A 165 3.98 8.42 -5.96
CA ARG A 165 4.64 9.47 -5.18
C ARG A 165 6.14 9.21 -5.05
N LEU A 166 6.94 10.24 -5.22
CA LEU A 166 8.31 10.28 -4.75
C LEU A 166 8.31 10.35 -3.22
N GLY A 167 9.22 9.60 -2.59
CA GLY A 167 9.49 9.61 -1.16
C GLY A 167 10.27 10.84 -0.69
N ILE A 168 10.04 11.99 -1.33
CA ILE A 168 10.61 13.29 -0.94
C ILE A 168 9.70 13.94 0.09
N HIS A 169 9.94 13.65 1.37
CA HIS A 169 9.30 14.41 2.43
C HIS A 169 10.07 15.71 2.66
N ASN A 170 9.57 16.83 2.14
CA ASN A 170 9.85 18.13 2.74
C ASN A 170 9.13 18.16 4.09
N ILE A 171 9.81 17.68 5.15
CA ILE A 171 9.42 18.02 6.52
C ILE A 171 10.07 19.38 6.78
N PRO A 172 9.33 20.51 6.73
CA PRO A 172 9.86 21.73 7.32
C PRO A 172 10.07 21.43 8.82
N VAL A 173 11.33 21.42 9.24
CA VAL A 173 11.71 21.43 10.65
C VAL A 173 11.53 22.84 11.19
#